data_AF-A0A9Q0HWN9-F1
#
_entry.id   AF-A0A9Q0HWN9-F1
#
_cell.length_a   1.000
_cell.length_b   1.000
_cell.length_c   1.000
_cell.angle_alpha   90.00
_cell.angle_beta   90.00
_cell.angle_gamma   90.00
#
_symmetry.space_group_name_H-M   'P 1'
#
loop_
_entity.id
_entity.type
_entity.pdbx_description
1 polymer ?
#
loop_
_entity_poly.entity_id
_entity_poly.type
_entity_poly.pdbx_seq_one_letter_code
_entity_poly.pdbx_strand_id
1 'polypeptide(L)'
;MSTSGTGAGVATASACGFFGPSRACAIPRRHVSAPTAAGHSDSRRRFVSTMLSTLTLSPLLPLQPATASPSSSFKEHIDNFDGYTFFYPRSWIQVRGAGADIFFRDPLVLDENISVEISSPSSSRYKNVEDLGSPEDAAQKVLRQYLTELMSTRLGVKRESNVLTASQRVADDGRNYYQVEVNIKSYASNNELAVMPEDRVQKLEWDRRYLSVLGVENKRLYELRLQSPEKVFMEEERDLREVMDSFRVFKAID
;
A
#
# COMPACT_ATOMS: atom_id res chain seq x y z
N MET A 1 -9.10 -78.23 -7.98
CA MET A 1 -9.80 -77.84 -6.74
C MET A 1 -8.86 -76.91 -5.99
N SER A 2 -9.12 -75.64 -5.71
CA SER A 2 -10.29 -74.79 -5.91
C SER A 2 -9.82 -73.32 -5.77
N THR A 3 -10.39 -72.44 -6.61
CA THR A 3 -10.94 -71.10 -6.28
C THR A 3 -10.07 -70.10 -5.48
N SER A 4 -9.54 -69.03 -6.08
CA SER A 4 -10.19 -67.75 -6.45
C SER A 4 -10.51 -66.80 -5.28
N GLY A 5 -10.08 -65.53 -5.40
CA GLY A 5 -10.86 -64.39 -4.89
C GLY A 5 -10.07 -63.23 -4.25
N THR A 6 -9.90 -62.13 -4.98
CA THR A 6 -10.02 -60.71 -4.54
C THR A 6 -9.69 -59.85 -5.77
N GLY A 7 -10.47 -58.88 -6.25
CA GLY A 7 -11.60 -58.12 -5.70
C GLY A 7 -11.45 -56.69 -6.22
N ALA A 8 -11.80 -56.44 -7.49
CA ALA A 8 -11.76 -55.13 -8.12
C ALA A 8 -13.07 -54.38 -7.87
N GLY A 9 -13.02 -53.32 -7.06
CA GLY A 9 -14.16 -52.43 -6.82
C GLY A 9 -14.06 -51.19 -7.71
N VAL A 10 -14.79 -51.18 -8.82
CA VAL A 10 -15.07 -49.99 -9.63
C VAL A 10 -16.38 -49.40 -9.12
N ALA A 11 -16.33 -48.24 -8.49
CA ALA A 11 -17.50 -47.48 -8.09
C ALA A 11 -17.81 -46.43 -9.16
N THR A 12 -18.70 -46.77 -10.10
CA THR A 12 -19.41 -45.81 -10.95
C THR A 12 -20.58 -45.24 -10.17
N ALA A 13 -20.47 -43.99 -9.72
CA ALA A 13 -21.59 -43.26 -9.13
C ALA A 13 -22.44 -42.64 -10.25
N SER A 14 -23.71 -43.06 -10.24
CA SER A 14 -24.76 -42.68 -11.16
C SER A 14 -25.13 -41.20 -11.03
N ALA A 15 -25.34 -40.56 -12.19
CA ALA A 15 -25.93 -39.24 -12.31
C ALA A 15 -27.41 -39.30 -11.90
N CYS A 16 -27.81 -38.42 -10.98
CA CYS A 16 -29.21 -38.13 -10.71
C CYS A 16 -29.37 -36.62 -10.69
N GLY A 17 -29.98 -36.09 -11.75
CA GLY A 17 -30.33 -34.69 -11.88
C GLY A 17 -31.45 -34.32 -10.92
N PHE A 18 -31.27 -33.21 -10.21
CA PHE A 18 -32.36 -32.51 -9.54
C PHE A 18 -32.33 -31.05 -10.00
N PHE A 19 -33.26 -30.73 -10.90
CA PHE A 19 -33.66 -29.37 -11.24
C PHE A 19 -34.43 -28.78 -10.05
N GLY A 20 -33.85 -27.78 -9.38
CA GLY A 20 -34.54 -26.91 -8.43
C GLY A 20 -34.80 -25.53 -9.06
N PRO A 21 -36.00 -24.93 -8.89
CA PRO A 21 -36.36 -23.71 -9.61
C PRO A 21 -35.73 -22.46 -8.99
N SER A 22 -35.13 -21.63 -9.84
CA SER A 22 -34.68 -20.28 -9.52
C SER A 22 -35.85 -19.39 -9.10
N ARG A 23 -35.84 -18.90 -7.86
CA ARG A 23 -36.69 -17.79 -7.42
C ARG A 23 -36.04 -16.48 -7.86
N ALA A 24 -36.61 -15.88 -8.91
CA ALA A 24 -36.29 -14.52 -9.34
C ALA A 24 -36.72 -13.52 -8.26
N CYS A 25 -35.76 -12.76 -7.73
CA CYS A 25 -36.00 -11.64 -6.83
C CYS A 25 -36.35 -10.40 -7.67
N ALA A 26 -37.62 -10.02 -7.72
CA ALA A 26 -38.08 -8.83 -8.42
C ALA A 26 -37.89 -7.59 -7.52
N ILE A 27 -37.00 -6.69 -7.92
CA ILE A 27 -36.78 -5.39 -7.28
C ILE A 27 -37.76 -4.38 -7.89
N PRO A 28 -38.60 -3.67 -7.10
CA PRO A 28 -39.46 -2.64 -7.65
C PRO A 28 -38.67 -1.36 -7.93
N ARG A 29 -38.67 -0.92 -9.20
CA ARG A 29 -38.18 0.39 -9.64
C ARG A 29 -39.10 1.50 -9.08
N ARG A 30 -38.58 2.31 -8.15
CA ARG A 30 -39.20 3.58 -7.78
C ARG A 30 -38.81 4.65 -8.80
N HIS A 31 -39.81 5.21 -9.47
CA HIS A 31 -39.70 6.45 -10.22
C HIS A 31 -39.41 7.60 -9.26
N VAL A 32 -38.30 8.30 -9.46
CA VAL A 32 -37.99 9.59 -8.84
C VAL A 32 -38.21 10.65 -9.90
N SER A 33 -39.27 11.45 -9.74
CA SER A 33 -39.50 12.66 -10.53
C SER A 33 -38.73 13.82 -9.90
N ALA A 34 -37.91 14.48 -10.71
CA ALA A 34 -37.25 15.73 -10.35
C ALA A 34 -38.25 16.90 -10.41
N PRO A 35 -38.24 17.85 -9.45
CA PRO A 35 -38.89 19.13 -9.64
C PRO A 35 -37.91 20.14 -10.22
N THR A 36 -38.36 20.75 -11.31
CA THR A 36 -37.74 21.84 -12.05
C THR A 36 -37.74 23.14 -11.25
N ALA A 37 -36.67 23.91 -11.42
CA ALA A 37 -36.46 25.21 -10.80
C ALA A 37 -37.52 26.26 -11.18
N ALA A 38 -37.88 27.10 -10.21
CA ALA A 38 -38.43 28.42 -10.44
C ALA A 38 -37.78 29.38 -9.44
N GLY A 39 -36.99 30.33 -9.97
CA GLY A 39 -36.32 31.35 -9.19
C GLY A 39 -37.28 32.39 -8.65
N HIS A 40 -36.90 33.06 -7.56
CA HIS A 40 -37.45 34.34 -7.13
C HIS A 40 -36.36 35.21 -6.49
N SER A 41 -36.07 36.30 -7.20
CA SER A 41 -35.75 37.66 -6.76
C SER A 41 -34.80 37.88 -5.57
N ASP A 42 -33.64 38.44 -5.89
CA ASP A 42 -32.82 39.29 -5.04
C ASP A 42 -33.64 40.37 -4.32
N SER A 43 -33.47 40.48 -3.00
CA SER A 43 -33.83 41.69 -2.26
C SER A 43 -32.72 42.07 -1.29
N ARG A 44 -32.13 43.23 -1.63
CA ARG A 44 -31.07 43.95 -0.96
C ARG A 44 -31.46 44.26 0.48
N ARG A 45 -30.54 44.05 1.42
CA ARG A 45 -30.23 45.02 2.50
C ARG A 45 -28.88 44.70 3.15
N ARG A 46 -27.87 45.35 2.60
CA ARG A 46 -26.65 45.74 3.32
C ARG A 46 -27.06 46.73 4.41
N PHE A 47 -26.65 46.49 5.65
CA PHE A 47 -26.43 47.56 6.62
C PHE A 47 -25.12 47.27 7.35
N VAL A 48 -24.05 47.85 6.80
CA VAL A 48 -22.80 48.11 7.51
C VAL A 48 -23.01 49.46 8.18
N SER A 49 -22.92 49.52 9.51
CA SER A 49 -22.74 50.78 10.22
C SER A 49 -21.80 50.57 11.40
N THR A 50 -20.59 51.02 11.14
CA THR A 50 -19.53 51.48 12.03
C THR A 50 -20.04 52.03 13.37
N MET A 51 -19.45 51.55 14.47
CA MET A 51 -19.36 52.32 15.71
C MET A 51 -17.90 52.33 16.19
N LEU A 52 -17.43 53.55 16.40
CA LEU A 52 -16.11 53.95 16.84
C LEU A 52 -15.97 53.78 18.37
N SER A 53 -14.74 53.53 18.80
CA SER A 53 -14.16 54.01 20.07
C SER A 53 -14.43 53.20 21.34
N THR A 54 -13.38 52.58 21.88
CA THR A 54 -12.68 53.04 23.10
C THR A 54 -11.31 52.33 23.20
N LEU A 55 -10.23 53.11 23.32
CA LEU A 55 -8.89 52.61 23.68
C LEU A 55 -8.90 52.17 25.15
N THR A 56 -8.74 50.87 25.40
CA THR A 56 -8.33 50.34 26.71
C THR A 56 -6.87 49.92 26.64
N LEU A 57 -6.03 50.59 27.42
CA LEU A 57 -4.62 50.29 27.61
C LEU A 57 -4.49 49.02 28.48
N SER A 58 -4.23 47.87 27.87
CA SER A 58 -3.99 46.59 28.55
C SER A 58 -2.50 46.22 28.50
N PRO A 59 -1.95 45.59 29.55
CA PRO A 59 -0.51 45.40 29.69
C PRO A 59 0.01 44.40 28.67
N LEU A 60 1.23 44.64 28.21
CA LEU A 60 2.02 43.80 27.32
C LEU A 60 2.07 42.36 27.84
N LEU A 61 1.20 41.49 27.31
CA LEU A 61 1.46 40.06 27.28
C LEU A 61 2.67 39.86 26.34
N PRO A 62 3.70 39.12 26.75
CA PRO A 62 4.74 38.73 25.80
C PRO A 62 4.06 37.93 24.69
N LEU A 63 4.10 38.48 23.46
CA LEU A 63 3.88 37.70 22.25
C LEU A 63 4.88 36.54 22.32
N GLN A 64 4.42 35.36 22.72
CA GLN A 64 5.15 34.15 22.41
C GLN A 64 5.26 34.15 20.88
N PRO A 65 6.47 34.14 20.30
CA PRO A 65 6.56 33.87 18.89
C PRO A 65 5.96 32.49 18.70
N ALA A 66 4.78 32.44 18.06
CA ALA A 66 4.31 31.21 17.48
C ALA A 66 5.36 30.85 16.43
N THR A 67 6.33 30.04 16.83
CA THR A 67 7.25 29.39 15.92
C THR A 67 6.35 28.52 15.06
N ALA A 68 5.94 29.05 13.90
CA ALA A 68 5.49 28.22 12.81
C ALA A 68 6.66 27.28 12.57
N SER A 69 6.51 26.03 13.01
CA SER A 69 7.45 24.99 12.63
C SER A 69 7.57 25.07 11.11
N PRO A 70 8.80 25.10 10.56
CA PRO A 70 8.96 25.09 9.11
C PRO A 70 8.08 23.96 8.61
N SER A 71 7.17 24.28 7.69
CA SER A 71 6.17 23.33 7.23
C SER A 71 6.91 22.16 6.59
N SER A 72 7.19 21.12 7.36
CA SER A 72 7.90 19.94 6.88
C SER A 72 7.10 19.41 5.70
N SER A 73 7.79 19.18 4.57
CA SER A 73 7.21 18.56 3.38
C SER A 73 6.57 17.20 3.71
N PHE A 74 7.01 16.60 4.82
CA PHE A 74 6.49 15.36 5.36
C PHE A 74 5.50 15.57 6.53
N LYS A 75 4.62 14.59 6.68
CA LYS A 75 3.79 14.35 7.86
C LYS A 75 4.27 13.08 8.54
N GLU A 76 4.13 13.02 9.85
CA GLU A 76 4.38 11.79 10.60
C GLU A 76 3.09 10.97 10.73
N HIS A 77 3.21 9.66 10.55
CA HIS A 77 2.20 8.68 10.89
C HIS A 77 2.69 7.85 12.06
N ILE A 78 1.91 7.81 13.13
CA ILE A 78 2.22 7.06 14.35
C ILE A 78 1.08 6.09 14.60
N ASP A 79 1.39 4.79 14.65
CA ASP A 79 0.47 3.77 15.13
C ASP A 79 0.96 3.21 16.46
N ASN A 80 0.27 3.59 17.55
CA ASN A 80 0.61 3.15 18.90
C ASN A 80 0.10 1.74 19.22
N PHE A 81 -0.89 1.24 18.48
CA PHE A 81 -1.49 -0.07 18.71
C PHE A 81 -0.65 -1.17 18.08
N ASP A 82 -0.14 -0.92 16.88
CA ASP A 82 0.75 -1.85 16.21
C ASP A 82 2.23 -1.52 16.41
N GLY A 83 2.57 -0.33 16.90
CA GLY A 83 3.90 -0.01 17.42
C GLY A 83 4.91 0.40 16.33
N TYR A 84 4.54 1.31 15.44
CA TYR A 84 5.46 1.85 14.44
C TYR A 84 5.19 3.32 14.09
N THR A 85 6.19 3.99 13.53
CA THR A 85 6.07 5.36 13.01
C THR A 85 6.91 5.54 11.75
N PHE A 86 6.47 6.43 10.86
CA PHE A 86 7.25 6.91 9.73
C PHE A 86 6.75 8.26 9.21
N PHE A 87 7.59 8.92 8.43
CA PHE A 87 7.27 10.12 7.68
C PHE A 87 6.78 9.77 6.29
N TYR A 88 5.81 10.52 5.78
CA TYR A 88 5.31 10.39 4.42
C TYR A 88 5.03 11.78 3.82
N PRO A 89 5.08 11.94 2.48
CA PRO A 89 4.84 13.23 1.86
C PRO A 89 3.45 13.78 2.19
N ARG A 90 3.38 15.07 2.52
CA ARG A 90 2.15 15.72 2.98
C ARG A 90 1.01 15.68 1.96
N SER A 91 1.35 15.62 0.67
CA SER A 91 0.45 15.54 -0.48
C SER A 91 -0.23 14.17 -0.64
N TRP A 92 0.35 13.12 -0.05
CA TRP A 92 -0.17 11.76 -0.22
C TRP A 92 -1.44 11.53 0.59
N ILE A 93 -2.28 10.67 0.06
CA ILE A 93 -3.59 10.33 0.63
C ILE A 93 -3.60 8.91 1.15
N GLN A 94 -4.24 8.71 2.30
CA GLN A 94 -4.47 7.37 2.85
C GLN A 94 -5.56 6.66 2.05
N VAL A 95 -5.30 5.43 1.62
CA VAL A 95 -6.30 4.57 0.98
C VAL A 95 -6.61 3.40 1.90
N ARG A 96 -7.89 3.13 2.10
CA ARG A 96 -8.36 2.00 2.91
C ARG A 96 -8.70 0.81 2.00
N GLY A 97 -8.59 -0.41 2.53
CA GLY A 97 -8.95 -1.63 1.80
C GLY A 97 -7.86 -2.21 0.88
N ALA A 98 -6.60 -1.79 1.06
CA ALA A 98 -5.46 -2.29 0.27
C ALA A 98 -4.88 -3.63 0.78
N GLY A 99 -5.39 -4.17 1.90
CA GLY A 99 -4.88 -5.41 2.50
C GLY A 99 -3.62 -5.25 3.35
N ALA A 100 -3.00 -4.07 3.32
CA ALA A 100 -1.95 -3.64 4.26
C ALA A 100 -2.55 -2.98 5.50
N ASP A 101 -1.76 -2.84 6.55
CA ASP A 101 -2.16 -2.14 7.78
C ASP A 101 -2.41 -0.65 7.49
N ILE A 102 -1.43 -0.04 6.82
CA ILE A 102 -1.50 1.32 6.30
C ILE A 102 -1.10 1.34 4.82
N PHE A 103 -1.75 2.20 4.04
CA PHE A 103 -1.42 2.43 2.64
C PHE A 103 -1.63 3.91 2.31
N PHE A 104 -0.59 4.57 1.83
CA PHE A 104 -0.64 5.91 1.26
C PHE A 104 -0.20 5.88 -0.19
N ARG A 105 -0.73 6.79 -1.00
CA ARG A 105 -0.31 6.98 -2.40
C ARG A 105 -0.33 8.44 -2.81
N ASP A 106 0.44 8.76 -3.83
CA ASP A 106 0.36 10.06 -4.47
C ASP A 106 -0.96 10.18 -5.28
N PRO A 107 -1.76 11.25 -5.09
CA PRO A 107 -2.89 11.54 -5.97
C PRO A 107 -2.50 11.85 -7.42
N LEU A 108 -1.27 12.27 -7.72
CA LEU A 108 -0.82 12.60 -9.08
C LEU A 108 -0.17 11.39 -9.77
N VAL A 109 0.81 10.76 -9.13
CA VAL A 109 1.50 9.56 -9.61
C VAL A 109 0.92 8.32 -8.94
N LEU A 110 -0.10 7.71 -9.56
CA LEU A 110 -0.82 6.56 -8.96
C LEU A 110 0.03 5.31 -8.71
N ASP A 111 1.14 5.18 -9.44
CA ASP A 111 2.07 4.07 -9.29
C ASP A 111 3.06 4.28 -8.13
N GLU A 112 3.01 5.43 -7.47
CA GLU A 112 3.82 5.76 -6.31
C GLU A 112 3.00 5.62 -5.02
N ASN A 113 3.48 4.75 -4.14
CA ASN A 113 2.79 4.41 -2.90
C ASN A 113 3.74 3.87 -1.84
N ILE A 114 3.24 3.89 -0.60
CA ILE A 114 3.90 3.31 0.56
C ILE A 114 2.89 2.53 1.38
N SER A 115 3.31 1.38 1.88
CA SER A 115 2.51 0.51 2.72
C SER A 115 3.33 -0.08 3.86
N VAL A 116 2.69 -0.32 5.00
CA VAL A 116 3.27 -1.14 6.06
C VAL A 116 2.53 -2.46 6.13
N GLU A 117 3.28 -3.55 6.05
CA GLU A 117 2.81 -4.90 6.28
C GLU A 117 3.40 -5.44 7.59
N ILE A 118 2.57 -6.15 8.34
CA ILE A 118 2.92 -6.66 9.66
C ILE A 118 2.60 -8.15 9.70
N SER A 119 3.59 -8.98 10.02
CA SER A 119 3.37 -10.41 10.18
C SER A 119 2.50 -10.69 11.41
N SER A 120 1.62 -11.70 11.33
CA SER A 120 0.82 -12.10 12.49
C SER A 120 1.71 -12.65 13.62
N PRO A 121 1.48 -12.21 14.88
CA PRO A 121 2.29 -12.61 16.04
C PRO A 121 2.22 -14.11 16.36
N SER A 122 1.17 -14.81 15.91
CA SER A 122 1.04 -16.26 16.10
C SER A 122 1.82 -17.07 15.07
N SER A 123 2.14 -16.47 13.93
CA SER A 123 2.85 -17.12 12.82
C SER A 123 4.31 -16.70 12.70
N SER A 124 4.69 -15.59 13.33
CA SER A 124 6.04 -15.05 13.29
C SER A 124 6.97 -15.78 14.26
N ARG A 125 8.20 -16.03 13.81
CA ARG A 125 9.27 -16.61 14.64
C ARG A 125 10.43 -15.66 14.88
N TYR A 126 10.25 -14.39 14.53
CA TYR A 126 11.28 -13.37 14.56
C TYR A 126 11.42 -12.78 15.96
N LYS A 127 12.62 -12.85 16.51
CA LYS A 127 13.05 -12.12 17.72
C LYS A 127 13.80 -10.87 17.31
N ASN A 128 14.69 -10.99 16.33
CA ASN A 128 15.46 -9.89 15.78
C ASN A 128 15.44 -9.94 14.24
N VAL A 129 15.92 -8.88 13.60
CA VAL A 129 15.98 -8.79 12.13
C VAL A 129 16.97 -9.82 11.55
N GLU A 130 18.01 -10.19 12.30
CA GLU A 130 19.01 -11.19 11.88
C GLU A 130 18.42 -12.60 11.70
N ASP A 131 17.25 -12.88 12.28
CA ASP A 131 16.53 -14.15 12.05
C ASP A 131 16.06 -14.29 10.59
N LEU A 132 16.05 -13.20 9.81
CA LEU A 132 15.81 -13.22 8.38
C LEU A 132 17.01 -13.77 7.58
N GLY A 133 18.19 -13.85 8.19
CA GLY A 133 19.46 -14.19 7.55
C GLY A 133 20.31 -12.95 7.27
N SER A 134 21.22 -13.06 6.28
CA SER A 134 21.96 -11.90 5.78
C SER A 134 21.00 -10.89 5.13
N PRO A 135 21.38 -9.59 5.04
CA PRO A 135 20.60 -8.60 4.28
C PRO A 135 20.32 -9.06 2.85
N GLU A 136 21.27 -9.73 2.20
CA GLU A 136 21.13 -10.28 0.85
C GLU A 136 20.11 -11.43 0.80
N ASP A 137 20.13 -12.34 1.78
CA ASP A 137 19.13 -13.42 1.86
C ASP A 137 17.72 -12.86 2.11
N ALA A 138 17.61 -11.84 2.95
CA ALA A 138 16.36 -11.13 3.20
C ALA A 138 15.87 -10.45 1.92
N ALA A 139 16.77 -9.79 1.17
CA ALA A 139 16.45 -9.15 -0.11
C ALA A 139 15.92 -10.17 -1.14
N GLN A 140 16.52 -11.36 -1.21
CA GLN A 140 16.03 -12.42 -2.09
C GLN A 140 14.65 -12.93 -1.68
N LYS A 141 14.34 -13.00 -0.38
CA LYS A 141 13.01 -13.37 0.12
C LYS A 141 11.96 -12.31 -0.26
N VAL A 142 12.26 -11.04 -0.01
CA VAL A 142 11.40 -9.90 -0.40
C VAL A 142 11.16 -9.90 -1.91
N LEU A 143 12.21 -10.09 -2.72
CA LEU A 143 12.07 -10.14 -4.17
C LEU A 143 11.16 -11.28 -4.63
N ARG A 144 11.32 -12.48 -4.06
CA ARG A 144 10.43 -13.63 -4.36
C ARG A 144 8.99 -13.36 -3.96
N GLN A 145 8.77 -12.71 -2.82
CA GLN A 145 7.45 -12.31 -2.37
C GLN A 145 6.81 -11.35 -3.39
N TYR A 146 7.51 -10.29 -3.79
CA TYR A 146 6.99 -9.32 -4.77
C TYR A 146 6.72 -9.96 -6.12
N LEU A 147 7.60 -10.84 -6.61
CA LEU A 147 7.35 -11.57 -7.84
C LEU A 147 6.11 -12.47 -7.75
N THR A 148 5.86 -13.07 -6.58
CA THR A 148 4.69 -13.90 -6.32
C THR A 148 3.40 -13.08 -6.34
N GLU A 149 3.38 -11.93 -5.65
CA GLU A 149 2.25 -10.99 -5.63
C GLU A 149 1.96 -10.42 -7.03
N LEU A 150 3.01 -10.13 -7.78
CA LEU A 150 2.88 -9.55 -9.10
C LEU A 150 2.51 -10.59 -10.15
N MET A 151 2.50 -11.89 -9.86
CA MET A 151 2.21 -12.94 -10.85
C MET A 151 0.97 -12.62 -11.71
N SER A 152 1.16 -12.60 -13.03
CA SER A 152 0.07 -12.32 -13.97
C SER A 152 -0.34 -13.62 -14.66
N THR A 153 -1.65 -13.80 -14.83
CA THR A 153 -2.22 -14.88 -15.65
C THR A 153 -2.24 -14.52 -17.14
N ARG A 154 -1.89 -13.28 -17.50
CA ARG A 154 -1.90 -12.81 -18.88
C ARG A 154 -0.75 -13.44 -19.67
N LEU A 155 -1.11 -14.07 -20.79
CA LEU A 155 -0.15 -14.73 -21.66
C LEU A 155 0.84 -13.71 -22.26
N GLY A 156 2.12 -14.04 -22.24
CA GLY A 156 3.18 -13.18 -22.80
C GLY A 156 3.71 -12.10 -21.86
N VAL A 157 3.25 -12.06 -20.60
CA VAL A 157 3.87 -11.21 -19.56
C VAL A 157 5.17 -11.86 -19.09
N LYS A 158 6.27 -11.11 -19.17
CA LYS A 158 7.58 -11.50 -18.63
C LYS A 158 8.01 -10.46 -17.61
N ARG A 159 8.56 -10.91 -16.49
CA ARG A 159 9.15 -10.05 -15.49
C ARG A 159 10.64 -10.27 -15.41
N GLU A 160 11.37 -9.18 -15.34
CA GLU A 160 12.79 -9.16 -15.02
C GLU A 160 12.95 -8.43 -13.70
N SER A 161 13.76 -8.98 -12.80
CA SER A 161 13.92 -8.46 -11.45
C SER A 161 15.38 -8.49 -11.04
N ASN A 162 15.80 -7.47 -10.31
CA ASN A 162 17.15 -7.37 -9.78
C ASN A 162 17.15 -6.81 -8.36
N VAL A 163 17.98 -7.37 -7.49
CA VAL A 163 18.31 -6.76 -6.20
C VAL A 163 19.42 -5.75 -6.44
N LEU A 164 19.17 -4.49 -6.12
CA LEU A 164 20.13 -3.40 -6.34
C LEU A 164 21.03 -3.24 -5.12
N THR A 165 20.43 -3.09 -3.96
CA THR A 165 21.13 -2.93 -2.70
C THR A 165 20.44 -3.75 -1.61
N ALA A 166 21.25 -4.26 -0.70
CA ALA A 166 20.82 -4.87 0.54
C ALA A 166 21.80 -4.41 1.61
N SER A 167 21.31 -3.77 2.66
CA SER A 167 22.16 -3.22 3.71
C SER A 167 21.49 -3.33 5.06
N GLN A 168 22.31 -3.28 6.11
CA GLN A 168 21.87 -3.20 7.49
C GLN A 168 22.23 -1.83 8.04
N ARG A 169 21.31 -1.21 8.76
CA ARG A 169 21.55 0.04 9.49
C ARG A 169 21.10 -0.08 10.94
N VAL A 170 21.78 0.66 11.81
CA VAL A 170 21.35 0.89 13.20
C VAL A 170 20.69 2.26 13.23
N ALA A 171 19.44 2.36 13.68
CA ALA A 171 18.80 3.65 13.84
C ALA A 171 19.13 4.30 15.19
N ASP A 172 18.67 5.53 15.39
CA ASP A 172 18.81 6.30 16.62
C ASP A 172 18.11 5.67 17.84
N ASP A 173 17.16 4.77 17.60
CA ASP A 173 16.52 3.92 18.61
C ASP A 173 17.40 2.74 19.06
N GLY A 174 18.59 2.56 18.46
CA GLY A 174 19.52 1.47 18.74
C GLY A 174 19.11 0.12 18.13
N ARG A 175 18.09 0.08 17.27
CA ARG A 175 17.64 -1.15 16.60
C ARG A 175 18.26 -1.31 15.23
N ASN A 176 18.39 -2.57 14.84
CA ASN A 176 18.84 -2.96 13.52
C ASN A 176 17.65 -3.02 12.56
N TYR A 177 17.84 -2.46 11.38
CA TYR A 177 16.90 -2.52 10.27
C TYR A 177 17.63 -3.01 9.04
N TYR A 178 16.96 -3.82 8.22
CA TYR A 178 17.46 -4.14 6.88
C TYR A 178 16.78 -3.24 5.87
N GLN A 179 17.59 -2.64 4.99
CA GLN A 179 17.13 -1.87 3.85
C GLN A 179 17.43 -2.66 2.58
N VAL A 180 16.39 -2.88 1.79
CA VAL A 180 16.44 -3.63 0.54
C VAL A 180 15.91 -2.74 -0.58
N GLU A 181 16.64 -2.70 -1.69
CA GLU A 181 16.16 -2.07 -2.91
C GLU A 181 16.12 -3.10 -4.03
N VAL A 182 14.97 -3.19 -4.70
CA VAL A 182 14.79 -4.07 -5.86
C VAL A 182 14.20 -3.29 -7.02
N ASN A 183 14.61 -3.63 -8.23
CA ASN A 183 14.01 -3.14 -9.46
C ASN A 183 13.27 -4.29 -10.14
N ILE A 184 12.06 -4.02 -10.60
CA ILE A 184 11.25 -4.98 -11.34
C ILE A 184 10.74 -4.30 -12.62
N LYS A 185 10.91 -4.99 -13.74
CA LYS A 185 10.44 -4.58 -15.07
C LYS A 185 9.39 -5.58 -15.54
N SER A 186 8.26 -5.08 -16.02
CA SER A 186 7.25 -5.89 -16.69
C SER A 186 7.29 -5.63 -18.17
N TYR A 187 7.39 -6.72 -18.94
CA TYR A 187 7.26 -6.69 -20.38
C TYR A 187 5.99 -7.43 -20.77
N ALA A 188 5.28 -6.82 -21.71
CA ALA A 188 3.97 -7.23 -22.14
C ALA A 188 3.87 -7.11 -23.66
N SER A 189 3.08 -7.98 -24.28
CA SER A 189 2.61 -7.71 -25.63
C SER A 189 1.31 -6.91 -25.56
N ASN A 190 1.17 -5.94 -26.46
CA ASN A 190 -0.06 -5.16 -26.64
C ASN A 190 -1.01 -5.85 -27.64
N ASN A 191 -0.56 -6.92 -28.31
CA ASN A 191 -1.37 -7.62 -29.30
C ASN A 191 -2.23 -8.68 -28.61
N GLU A 192 -3.49 -8.34 -28.32
CA GLU A 192 -4.46 -9.22 -27.64
C GLU A 192 -4.88 -10.44 -28.49
N LEU A 193 -4.68 -10.38 -29.81
CA LEU A 193 -5.05 -11.45 -30.76
C LEU A 193 -3.88 -12.39 -31.11
N ALA A 194 -2.69 -12.15 -30.56
CA ALA A 194 -1.49 -12.93 -30.82
C ALA A 194 -1.55 -14.32 -30.13
N VAL A 195 -2.11 -15.29 -30.85
CA VAL A 195 -2.13 -16.70 -30.40
C VAL A 195 -0.73 -17.32 -30.49
N MET A 196 0.04 -16.98 -31.52
CA MET A 196 1.37 -17.56 -31.75
C MET A 196 2.46 -16.83 -30.96
N PRO A 197 3.51 -17.55 -30.49
CA PRO A 197 4.63 -16.94 -29.79
C PRO A 197 5.35 -15.83 -30.58
N GLU A 198 5.51 -15.98 -31.90
CA GLU A 198 6.20 -15.02 -32.75
C GLU A 198 5.51 -13.64 -32.79
N ASP A 199 4.17 -13.64 -32.74
CA ASP A 199 3.35 -12.42 -32.80
C ASP A 199 3.31 -11.68 -31.44
N ARG A 200 3.79 -12.31 -30.36
CA ARG A 200 3.84 -11.74 -29.02
C ARG A 200 5.12 -10.94 -28.77
N VAL A 201 5.33 -9.90 -29.59
CA VAL A 201 6.45 -8.98 -29.39
C VAL A 201 6.30 -8.29 -28.03
N GLN A 202 7.29 -8.47 -27.16
CA GLN A 202 7.32 -7.92 -25.81
C GLN A 202 7.79 -6.47 -25.84
N LYS A 203 7.04 -5.60 -25.14
CA LYS A 203 7.39 -4.19 -24.91
C LYS A 203 7.39 -3.92 -23.42
N LEU A 204 8.23 -2.98 -22.98
CA LEU A 204 8.26 -2.54 -21.60
C LEU A 204 6.93 -1.87 -21.26
N GLU A 205 6.22 -2.45 -20.28
CA GLU A 205 4.94 -1.95 -19.77
C GLU A 205 5.18 -0.97 -18.62
N TRP A 206 6.01 -1.39 -17.66
CA TRP A 206 6.43 -0.55 -16.55
C TRP A 206 7.79 -0.99 -16.02
N ASP A 207 8.51 -0.02 -15.43
CA ASP A 207 9.79 -0.17 -14.75
C ASP A 207 9.66 0.51 -13.39
N ARG A 208 9.73 -0.27 -12.31
CA ARG A 208 9.43 0.19 -10.95
C ARG A 208 10.57 -0.15 -10.00
N ARG A 209 10.85 0.79 -9.11
CA ARG A 209 11.71 0.60 -7.95
C ARG A 209 10.85 0.28 -6.73
N TYR A 210 11.31 -0.68 -5.95
CA TYR A 210 10.75 -1.01 -4.65
C TYR A 210 11.85 -0.83 -3.61
N LEU A 211 11.53 -0.12 -2.54
CA LEU A 211 12.36 0.03 -1.37
C LEU A 211 11.63 -0.62 -0.21
N SER A 212 12.34 -1.40 0.59
CA SER A 212 11.77 -2.10 1.75
C SER A 212 12.65 -1.85 2.96
N VAL A 213 12.06 -1.39 4.06
CA VAL A 213 12.72 -1.38 5.37
C VAL A 213 12.08 -2.45 6.24
N LEU A 214 12.89 -3.39 6.70
CA LEU A 214 12.48 -4.50 7.54
C LEU A 214 12.92 -4.24 8.98
N GLY A 215 11.97 -4.30 9.91
CA GLY A 215 12.20 -4.17 11.34
C GLY A 215 11.48 -5.27 12.11
N VAL A 216 12.03 -5.67 13.26
CA VAL A 216 11.39 -6.67 14.12
C VAL A 216 11.17 -6.08 15.50
N GLU A 217 9.93 -6.14 15.98
CA GLU A 217 9.54 -5.81 17.35
C GLU A 217 8.22 -6.53 17.67
N ASN A 218 7.81 -6.62 18.93
CA ASN A 218 6.56 -7.24 19.35
C ASN A 218 6.42 -8.70 18.88
N LYS A 219 7.57 -9.37 18.65
CA LYS A 219 7.70 -10.69 18.00
C LYS A 219 7.13 -10.75 16.57
N ARG A 220 6.94 -9.62 15.91
CA ARG A 220 6.42 -9.47 14.54
C ARG A 220 7.50 -8.88 13.64
N LEU A 221 7.48 -9.27 12.38
CA LEU A 221 8.19 -8.58 11.30
C LEU A 221 7.31 -7.46 10.77
N TYR A 222 7.89 -6.28 10.68
CA TYR A 222 7.32 -5.11 10.03
C TYR A 222 8.09 -4.86 8.74
N GLU A 223 7.35 -4.58 7.68
CA GLU A 223 7.89 -4.20 6.39
C GLU A 223 7.25 -2.88 5.96
N LEU A 224 8.05 -1.81 5.91
CA LEU A 224 7.69 -0.60 5.20
C LEU A 224 8.12 -0.77 3.75
N ARG A 225 7.15 -0.85 2.84
CA ARG A 225 7.37 -0.98 1.41
C ARG A 225 7.00 0.32 0.70
N LEU A 226 7.94 0.88 -0.05
CA LEU A 226 7.71 2.00 -0.96
C LEU A 226 7.87 1.51 -2.39
N GLN A 227 6.92 1.85 -3.25
CA GLN A 227 6.96 1.61 -4.69
C GLN A 227 6.98 2.95 -5.41
N SER A 228 7.86 3.12 -6.39
CA SER A 228 7.84 4.29 -7.29
C SER A 228 8.27 3.92 -8.72
N PRO A 229 7.71 4.52 -9.78
CA PRO A 229 8.24 4.38 -11.13
C PRO A 229 9.71 4.80 -11.21
N GLU A 230 10.51 4.10 -11.99
CA GLU A 230 11.95 4.33 -12.07
C GLU A 230 12.32 5.79 -12.38
N LYS A 231 11.58 6.44 -13.28
CA LYS A 231 11.83 7.82 -13.67
C LYS A 231 11.56 8.82 -12.55
N VAL A 232 10.47 8.60 -11.80
CA VAL A 232 10.05 9.46 -10.69
C VAL A 232 11.01 9.30 -9.52
N PHE A 233 11.43 8.06 -9.24
CA PHE A 233 12.44 7.79 -8.22
C PHE A 233 13.72 8.59 -8.43
N MET A 234 14.19 8.75 -9.67
CA MET A 234 15.41 9.53 -9.96
C MET A 234 15.24 11.04 -9.70
N GLU A 235 14.02 11.55 -9.76
CA GLU A 235 13.70 12.97 -9.50
C GLU A 235 13.52 13.22 -7.99
N GLU A 236 12.91 12.28 -7.27
CA GLU A 236 12.51 12.42 -5.87
C GLU A 236 13.33 11.56 -4.89
N GLU A 237 14.47 11.00 -5.33
CA GLU A 237 15.27 10.02 -4.58
C GLU A 237 15.53 10.45 -3.14
N ARG A 238 15.90 11.73 -2.94
CA ARG A 238 16.22 12.26 -1.61
C ARG A 238 15.02 12.17 -0.66
N ASP A 239 13.84 12.56 -1.12
CA ASP A 239 12.64 12.64 -0.30
C ASP A 239 12.16 11.22 0.04
N LEU A 240 12.21 10.30 -0.93
CA LEU A 240 11.87 8.90 -0.72
C LEU A 240 12.84 8.21 0.25
N ARG A 241 14.15 8.53 0.18
CA ARG A 241 15.13 8.00 1.14
C ARG A 241 14.91 8.52 2.55
N GLU A 242 14.56 9.81 2.71
CA GLU A 242 14.20 10.38 4.02
C GLU A 242 12.99 9.67 4.65
N VAL A 243 11.99 9.32 3.83
CA VAL A 243 10.85 8.49 4.25
C VAL A 243 11.31 7.11 4.75
N MET A 244 12.17 6.40 4.00
CA MET A 244 12.68 5.08 4.42
C MET A 244 13.54 5.15 5.70
N ASP A 245 14.30 6.23 5.86
CA ASP A 245 15.16 6.45 7.02
C ASP A 245 14.39 6.90 8.25
N SER A 246 13.18 7.41 8.11
CA SER A 246 12.30 7.79 9.22
C SER A 246 11.59 6.60 9.89
N PHE A 247 11.53 5.44 9.24
CA PHE A 247 10.77 4.29 9.74
C PHE A 247 11.33 3.75 11.06
N ARG A 248 10.47 3.65 12.08
CA ARG A 248 10.81 3.09 13.41
C ARG A 248 9.75 2.12 13.88
N VAL A 249 10.19 1.10 14.60
CA VAL A 249 9.33 0.16 15.33
C VAL A 249 9.57 0.30 16.84
N PHE A 250 8.50 0.23 17.61
CA PHE A 250 8.53 0.33 19.05
C PHE A 250 7.52 -0.63 19.69
N LYS A 251 7.59 -0.76 21.02
CA LYS A 251 6.69 -1.65 21.74
C LYS A 251 5.28 -1.08 21.71
N ALA A 252 4.35 -1.86 21.19
CA ALA A 252 2.94 -1.51 21.20
C ALA A 252 2.43 -1.32 22.64
N ILE A 253 1.44 -0.45 22.81
CA ILE A 253 0.78 -0.27 24.11
C ILE A 253 -0.23 -1.42 24.27
N ASP A 254 -0.01 -2.27 25.27
CA ASP A 254 -0.93 -3.36 25.67
C ASP A 254 -2.28 -2.83 26.20
#